data_AF-F8PTB1-F1
#
_entry.id   AF-F8PTB1-F1
#
_cell.length_a   1.000
_cell.length_b   1.000
_cell.length_c   1.000
_cell.angle_alpha   90.00
_cell.angle_beta   90.00
_cell.angle_gamma   90.00
#
_symmetry.space_group_name_H-M   'P 1'
#
loop_
_entity.id
_entity.type
_entity.pdbx_description
1 polymer ?
#
loop_
_entity_poly.entity_id
_entity_poly.type
_entity_poly.pdbx_seq_one_letter_code
_entity_poly.pdbx_strand_id
1 'polypeptide(L)'
;MPDAGSCLCKTNDTVVLSNGDQCALGQFVVVQPRGSLDLIYMAQVEEILQVKGTPNELTQLADGILVQLVSTSQHSDAYSMPRTILTDGWGLLHDIMCTVNVQCNCNDNLCDTSGIRYVYQERVRTDHTLPTVAHRHPSDLILNTAQMRDAAHVQHFRINLPIPDIEEVLTGSVAREVDARRSSTAQKALSSLKNAGLGRHSQNATSLGTVQAS
;
A
#
# COMPACT_ATOMS: atom_id res chain seq x y z
N MET A 1 30.22 18.12 41.57
CA MET A 1 30.10 18.10 40.10
C MET A 1 30.57 16.73 39.65
N PRO A 2 29.71 15.86 39.10
CA PRO A 2 30.20 14.71 38.34
C PRO A 2 30.99 15.23 37.13
N ASP A 3 32.04 14.53 36.74
CA ASP A 3 32.78 14.83 35.52
C ASP A 3 31.86 14.85 34.28
N ALA A 4 32.27 15.59 33.26
CA ALA A 4 31.78 15.40 31.89
C ALA A 4 32.34 14.08 31.31
N GLY A 5 32.07 12.97 32.02
CA GLY A 5 32.46 11.63 31.62
C GLY A 5 31.80 11.24 30.31
N SER A 6 32.53 10.51 29.48
CA SER A 6 32.04 10.02 28.19
C SER A 6 30.76 9.21 28.37
N CYS A 7 29.64 9.77 27.91
CA CYS A 7 28.38 9.07 27.81
C CYS A 7 28.54 7.91 26.81
N LEU A 8 28.47 6.67 27.31
CA LEU A 8 28.54 5.48 26.46
C LEU A 8 27.14 5.20 25.91
N CYS A 9 26.87 5.63 24.68
CA CYS A 9 25.65 5.30 23.96
C CYS A 9 25.80 4.00 23.16
N LYS A 10 24.68 3.34 22.89
CA LYS A 10 24.54 2.30 21.86
C LYS A 10 23.29 2.57 21.03
N THR A 11 23.31 2.10 19.80
CA THR A 11 22.18 2.18 18.87
C THR A 11 21.44 0.84 18.87
N ASN A 12 20.10 0.86 18.88
CA ASN A 12 19.26 -0.33 18.79
C ASN A 12 18.54 -0.39 17.43
N ASP A 13 18.22 -1.59 16.97
CA ASP A 13 17.43 -1.79 15.74
C ASP A 13 15.93 -1.55 15.94
N THR A 14 15.43 -1.75 17.18
CA THR A 14 14.00 -1.61 17.53
C THR A 14 13.78 -1.08 18.95
N VAL A 15 12.59 -0.51 19.19
CA VAL A 15 12.06 -0.07 20.49
C VAL A 15 10.56 -0.38 20.57
N VAL A 16 10.01 -0.59 21.77
CA VAL A 16 8.56 -0.72 21.98
C VAL A 16 7.99 0.64 22.39
N LEU A 17 6.95 1.09 21.68
CA LEU A 17 6.28 2.37 21.90
C LEU A 17 5.27 2.32 23.05
N SER A 18 4.82 3.49 23.49
CA SER A 18 3.81 3.63 24.57
C SER A 18 2.44 3.05 24.20
N ASN A 19 2.09 2.99 22.91
CA ASN A 19 0.90 2.29 22.40
C ASN A 19 1.07 0.76 22.29
N GLY A 20 2.27 0.23 22.52
CA GLY A 20 2.62 -1.18 22.40
C GLY A 20 3.07 -1.65 21.00
N ASP A 21 3.17 -0.76 20.01
CA ASP A 21 3.80 -1.09 18.73
C ASP A 21 5.30 -1.35 18.90
N GLN A 22 5.86 -2.26 18.09
CA GLN A 22 7.30 -2.37 17.92
C GLN A 22 7.73 -1.45 16.76
N CYS A 23 8.51 -0.43 17.09
CA CYS A 23 9.07 0.51 16.14
C CYS A 23 10.52 0.13 15.79
N ALA A 24 10.88 0.19 14.51
CA ALA A 24 12.20 -0.18 13.98
C ALA A 24 12.83 0.94 13.15
N LEU A 25 14.15 0.86 12.92
CA LEU A 25 14.85 1.77 12.01
C LEU A 25 14.21 1.75 10.60
N GLY A 26 14.14 2.91 9.96
CA GLY A 26 13.49 3.12 8.66
C GLY A 26 11.97 3.08 8.67
N GLN A 27 11.30 2.82 9.81
CA GLN A 27 9.84 2.90 9.88
C GLN A 27 9.33 4.34 9.97
N PHE A 28 8.13 4.55 9.44
CA PHE A 28 7.42 5.81 9.51
C PHE A 28 6.54 5.86 10.75
N VAL A 29 6.47 7.03 11.36
CA VAL A 29 5.84 7.25 12.67
C VAL A 29 5.07 8.56 12.70
N VAL A 30 4.13 8.67 13.64
CA VAL A 30 3.44 9.93 13.96
C VAL A 30 3.93 10.48 15.28
N VAL A 31 4.18 11.78 15.29
CA VAL A 31 4.77 12.52 16.40
C VAL A 31 3.87 13.70 16.77
N GLN A 32 3.67 13.90 18.07
CA GLN A 32 3.05 15.07 18.65
C GLN A 32 3.98 15.63 19.74
N PRO A 33 4.59 16.82 19.55
CA PRO A 33 5.49 17.39 20.54
C PRO A 33 4.81 17.67 21.88
N ARG A 34 5.52 17.40 22.98
CA ARG A 34 5.04 17.72 24.32
C ARG A 34 4.81 19.23 24.44
N GLY A 35 3.57 19.61 24.77
CA GLY A 35 3.14 21.01 24.86
C GLY A 35 2.51 21.58 23.58
N SER A 36 2.36 20.80 22.50
CA SER A 36 1.66 21.21 21.29
C SER A 36 0.60 20.19 20.89
N LEU A 37 -0.63 20.38 21.37
CA LEU A 37 -1.75 19.47 21.06
C LEU A 37 -2.13 19.51 19.57
N ASP A 38 -2.04 20.69 18.95
CA ASP A 38 -2.48 20.89 17.55
C ASP A 38 -1.40 20.58 16.51
N LEU A 39 -0.16 20.28 16.94
CA LEU A 39 0.95 19.97 16.05
C LEU A 39 1.19 18.47 16.00
N ILE A 40 0.66 17.83 14.96
CA ILE A 40 0.88 16.42 14.64
C ILE A 40 1.59 16.34 13.29
N TYR A 41 2.70 15.61 13.21
CA TYR A 41 3.46 15.44 11.97
C TYR A 41 3.98 14.00 11.81
N MET A 42 4.42 13.69 10.59
CA MET A 42 5.07 12.42 10.26
C MET A 42 6.60 12.55 10.29
N ALA A 43 7.26 11.46 10.66
CA ALA A 43 8.71 11.32 10.56
C ALA A 43 9.09 9.88 10.19
N GLN A 44 10.34 9.67 9.78
CA GLN A 44 10.97 8.35 9.64
C GLN A 44 12.03 8.18 10.74
N VAL A 45 12.11 7.00 11.35
CA VAL A 45 13.11 6.70 12.39
C VAL A 45 14.48 6.42 11.76
N GLU A 46 15.46 7.27 12.06
CA GLU A 46 16.84 7.15 11.59
C GLU A 46 17.73 6.43 12.60
N GLU A 47 17.58 6.75 13.89
CA GLU A 47 18.41 6.15 14.94
C GLU A 47 17.64 6.00 16.26
N ILE A 48 17.83 4.88 16.97
CA ILE A 48 17.29 4.64 18.31
C ILE A 48 18.47 4.59 19.29
N LEU A 49 18.63 5.64 20.08
CA LEU A 49 19.73 5.82 21.03
C LEU A 49 19.34 5.29 22.42
N GLN A 50 20.25 4.51 23.01
CA GLN A 50 20.15 4.05 24.39
C GLN A 50 21.48 4.33 25.11
N VAL A 51 21.41 5.01 26.26
CA VAL A 51 22.57 5.34 27.08
C VAL A 51 22.85 4.20 28.05
N LYS A 52 24.11 3.79 28.14
CA LYS A 52 24.55 2.72 29.03
C LYS A 52 24.47 3.16 30.50
N GLY A 53 23.90 2.32 31.35
CA GLY A 53 23.73 2.57 32.78
C GLY A 53 22.51 3.42 33.16
N THR A 54 21.64 3.80 32.22
CA THR A 54 20.35 4.43 32.55
C THR A 54 19.32 3.38 33.01
N PRO A 55 18.26 3.78 33.73
CA PRO A 55 17.11 2.91 33.96
C PRO A 55 16.48 2.41 32.66
N ASN A 56 16.50 3.24 31.61
CA ASN A 56 16.03 2.90 30.27
C ASN A 56 16.81 1.70 29.68
N GLU A 57 18.10 1.54 30.00
CA GLU A 57 18.83 0.36 29.58
C GLU A 57 18.32 -0.94 30.19
N LEU A 58 17.89 -0.91 31.45
CA LEU A 58 17.34 -2.07 32.15
C LEU A 58 15.92 -2.43 31.65
N THR A 59 15.17 -1.45 31.15
CA THR A 59 13.80 -1.62 30.65
C THR A 59 13.70 -1.74 29.13
N GLN A 60 14.82 -1.71 28.39
CA GLN A 60 14.87 -1.70 26.92
C GLN A 60 14.11 -0.54 26.27
N LEU A 61 14.07 0.61 26.95
CA LEU A 61 13.52 1.85 26.43
C LEU A 61 14.63 2.67 25.74
N ALA A 62 14.24 3.49 24.76
CA ALA A 62 15.15 4.45 24.16
C ALA A 62 15.36 5.65 25.10
N ASP A 63 16.60 6.14 25.19
CA ASP A 63 16.91 7.42 25.81
C ASP A 63 16.67 8.58 24.83
N GLY A 64 16.75 8.32 23.52
CA GLY A 64 16.34 9.25 22.47
C GLY A 64 16.13 8.52 21.13
N ILE A 65 15.33 9.10 20.25
CA ILE A 65 15.05 8.59 18.91
C ILE A 65 15.27 9.73 17.92
N LEU A 66 16.26 9.60 17.06
CA LEU A 66 16.50 10.51 15.95
C LEU A 66 15.52 10.17 14.83
N VAL A 67 14.79 11.18 14.36
CA VAL A 67 13.85 11.03 13.25
C VAL A 67 14.11 12.07 12.17
N GLN A 68 13.96 11.68 10.90
CA GLN A 68 13.91 12.59 9.76
C GLN A 68 12.47 13.03 9.50
N LEU A 69 12.23 14.33 9.31
CA LEU A 69 10.91 14.89 9.10
C LEU A 69 10.34 14.51 7.72
N VAL A 70 9.04 14.19 7.69
CA VAL A 70 8.32 13.78 6.47
C VAL A 70 7.26 14.83 6.12
N SER A 71 7.33 15.34 4.89
CA SER A 71 6.27 16.15 4.30
C SER A 71 5.17 15.26 3.73
N THR A 72 3.93 15.60 4.06
CA THR A 72 2.69 14.99 3.53
C THR A 72 1.88 15.99 2.68
N SER A 73 2.52 17.03 2.14
CA SER A 73 1.85 18.10 1.39
C SER A 73 1.40 17.70 -0.02
N GLN A 74 1.98 16.64 -0.58
CA GLN A 74 1.62 16.06 -1.88
C GLN A 74 0.78 14.79 -1.69
N HIS A 75 0.04 14.38 -2.72
CA HIS A 75 -0.77 13.16 -2.70
C HIS A 75 -0.66 12.38 -4.02
N SER A 76 -1.17 11.15 -4.03
CA SER A 76 -1.49 10.42 -5.25
C SER A 76 -2.96 10.63 -5.59
N ASP A 77 -3.25 11.07 -6.82
CA ASP A 77 -4.62 11.26 -7.30
C ASP A 77 -5.39 9.92 -7.33
N ALA A 78 -4.72 8.85 -7.76
CA ALA A 78 -5.32 7.52 -7.91
C ALA A 78 -5.78 6.89 -6.60
N TYR A 79 -5.08 7.17 -5.50
CA TYR A 79 -5.40 6.64 -4.18
C TYR A 79 -6.06 7.66 -3.24
N SER A 80 -6.01 8.96 -3.56
CA SER A 80 -6.38 10.06 -2.65
C SER A 80 -5.69 9.94 -1.28
N MET A 81 -4.43 9.52 -1.28
CA MET A 81 -3.58 9.33 -0.10
C MET A 81 -2.34 10.23 -0.16
N PRO A 82 -1.85 10.78 0.97
CA PRO A 82 -0.64 11.60 0.99
C PRO A 82 0.59 10.81 0.55
N ARG A 83 1.46 11.44 -0.23
CA ARG A 83 2.83 10.97 -0.49
C ARG A 83 3.70 11.30 0.72
N THR A 84 4.63 10.43 1.07
CA THR A 84 5.57 10.64 2.17
C THR A 84 6.93 11.03 1.63
N ILE A 85 7.26 12.33 1.70
CA ILE A 85 8.50 12.89 1.15
C ILE A 85 9.42 13.25 2.31
N LEU A 86 10.57 12.59 2.42
CA LEU A 86 11.61 12.92 3.39
C LEU A 86 12.15 14.33 3.13
N THR A 87 12.40 15.08 4.20
CA THR A 87 12.90 16.45 4.13
C THR A 87 14.29 16.57 4.77
N ASP A 88 15.02 17.63 4.43
CA ASP A 88 16.35 17.93 4.98
C ASP A 88 16.23 18.53 6.40
N GLY A 89 15.61 17.79 7.32
CA GLY A 89 15.29 18.22 8.66
C GLY A 89 15.14 17.04 9.61
N TRP A 90 15.71 17.16 10.81
CA TRP A 90 15.73 16.10 11.82
C TRP A 90 15.26 16.62 13.18
N GLY A 91 14.67 15.71 13.96
CA GLY A 91 14.31 15.95 15.36
C GLY A 91 14.84 14.82 16.25
N LEU A 92 15.29 15.17 17.46
CA LEU A 92 15.54 14.19 18.52
C LEU A 92 14.32 14.15 19.43
N LEU A 93 13.73 12.96 19.59
CA LEU A 93 12.51 12.72 20.34
C LEU A 93 12.78 11.76 21.50
N HIS A 94 11.90 11.78 22.51
CA HIS A 94 11.88 10.78 23.58
C HIS A 94 10.60 9.93 23.56
N ASP A 95 9.67 10.22 22.66
CA ASP A 95 8.31 9.70 22.66
C ASP A 95 7.76 9.75 21.23
N ILE A 96 7.01 8.73 20.83
CA ILE A 96 6.41 8.55 19.51
C ILE A 96 5.01 7.99 19.75
N MET A 97 4.01 8.52 19.05
CA MET A 97 2.61 8.13 19.29
C MET A 97 2.33 6.71 18.82
N CYS A 98 2.69 6.42 17.56
CA CYS A 98 2.43 5.14 16.91
C CYS A 98 3.31 4.97 15.66
N THR A 99 3.38 3.73 15.19
CA THR A 99 3.89 3.41 13.85
C THR A 99 2.81 3.62 12.79
N VAL A 100 3.20 3.94 11.56
CA VAL A 100 2.26 4.07 10.43
C VAL A 100 2.68 3.26 9.22
N ASN A 101 1.69 2.64 8.59
CA ASN A 101 1.86 1.89 7.35
C ASN A 101 2.02 2.87 6.18
N VAL A 102 3.18 2.83 5.56
CA VAL A 102 3.44 3.42 4.24
C VAL A 102 3.60 2.31 3.21
N GLN A 103 3.10 2.54 2.01
CA GLN A 103 3.06 1.57 0.92
C GLN A 103 3.57 2.20 -0.37
N CYS A 104 4.22 1.42 -1.23
CA CYS A 104 4.65 1.90 -2.55
C CYS A 104 3.44 2.35 -3.38
N ASN A 105 3.56 3.51 -4.01
CA ASN A 105 2.58 4.08 -4.93
C ASN A 105 2.53 3.27 -6.24
N CYS A 106 1.92 2.09 -6.18
CA CYS A 106 2.04 1.08 -7.23
C CYS A 106 1.38 1.51 -8.56
N ASN A 107 0.28 2.26 -8.50
CA ASN A 107 -0.41 2.81 -9.67
C ASN A 107 0.50 3.72 -10.48
N ASP A 108 1.00 4.80 -9.86
CA ASP A 108 1.72 5.85 -10.57
C ASP A 108 3.11 5.35 -11.06
N ASN A 109 3.65 4.33 -10.40
CA ASN A 109 4.92 3.70 -10.75
C ASN A 109 4.79 2.48 -11.67
N LEU A 110 3.58 2.14 -12.13
CA LEU A 110 3.31 1.00 -13.02
C LEU A 110 3.92 -0.31 -12.50
N CYS A 111 3.84 -0.52 -11.18
CA CYS A 111 4.28 -1.76 -10.54
C CYS A 111 3.36 -2.92 -10.99
N ASP A 112 3.95 -4.06 -11.32
CA ASP A 112 3.23 -5.19 -11.91
C ASP A 112 3.49 -6.48 -11.12
N THR A 113 2.89 -7.60 -11.54
CA THR A 113 3.00 -8.90 -10.86
C THR A 113 4.08 -9.82 -11.45
N SER A 114 5.08 -9.27 -12.17
CA SER A 114 6.22 -10.04 -12.69
C SER A 114 7.19 -10.52 -11.61
N GLY A 115 7.08 -9.98 -10.39
CA GLY A 115 7.88 -10.40 -9.25
C GLY A 115 7.53 -11.83 -8.82
N ILE A 116 8.53 -12.55 -8.31
CA ILE A 116 8.35 -13.88 -7.72
C ILE A 116 8.88 -13.93 -6.29
N ARG A 117 8.21 -14.68 -5.42
CA ARG A 117 8.73 -15.07 -4.11
C ARG A 117 8.66 -16.59 -3.94
N TYR A 118 9.71 -17.18 -3.38
CA TYR A 118 9.72 -18.61 -3.04
C TYR A 118 8.78 -18.89 -1.87
N VAL A 119 8.07 -20.01 -1.93
CA VAL A 119 7.30 -20.54 -0.81
C VAL A 119 8.26 -21.26 0.14
N TYR A 120 8.23 -20.88 1.41
CA TYR A 120 8.93 -21.59 2.47
C TYR A 120 7.95 -22.49 3.22
N GLN A 121 8.32 -23.76 3.38
CA GLN A 121 7.58 -24.75 4.19
C GLN A 121 8.55 -25.29 5.24
N GLU A 122 8.13 -25.33 6.50
CA GLU A 122 8.99 -25.77 7.64
C GLU A 122 10.36 -25.04 7.73
N ARG A 123 10.40 -23.77 7.29
CA ARG A 123 11.61 -22.94 7.10
C ARG A 123 12.56 -23.38 5.98
N VAL A 124 12.23 -24.43 5.23
CA VAL A 124 12.93 -24.86 4.02
C VAL A 124 12.39 -24.10 2.81
N ARG A 125 13.29 -23.57 1.97
CA ARG A 125 12.90 -22.96 0.68
C ARG A 125 12.47 -24.07 -0.28
N THR A 126 11.25 -24.00 -0.80
CA THR A 126 10.77 -24.92 -1.84
C THR A 126 10.99 -24.33 -3.24
N ASP A 127 10.86 -25.15 -4.28
CA ASP A 127 10.87 -24.68 -5.68
C ASP A 127 9.53 -24.05 -6.11
N HIS A 128 8.50 -24.12 -5.27
CA HIS A 128 7.24 -23.43 -5.52
C HIS A 128 7.43 -21.93 -5.38
N THR A 129 6.92 -21.17 -6.35
CA THR A 129 6.91 -19.71 -6.33
C THR A 129 5.48 -19.18 -6.31
N LEU A 130 5.31 -17.99 -5.74
CA LEU A 130 4.09 -17.21 -5.85
C LEU A 130 4.41 -15.89 -6.57
N PRO A 131 3.50 -15.38 -7.42
CA PRO A 131 3.62 -14.03 -7.95
C PRO A 131 3.58 -13.02 -6.79
N THR A 132 4.37 -11.97 -6.92
CA THR A 132 4.41 -10.82 -6.02
C THR A 132 4.53 -9.54 -6.83
N VAL A 133 4.19 -8.40 -6.22
CA VAL A 133 4.38 -7.11 -6.87
C VAL A 133 5.88 -6.83 -7.05
N ALA A 134 6.28 -6.52 -8.28
CA ALA A 134 7.59 -5.95 -8.62
C ALA A 134 7.49 -4.43 -8.54
N HIS A 135 8.06 -3.85 -7.48
CA HIS A 135 8.07 -2.40 -7.29
C HIS A 135 9.15 -1.75 -8.18
N ARG A 136 8.75 -0.80 -9.04
CA ARG A 136 9.67 -0.08 -9.94
C ARG A 136 10.42 1.05 -9.23
N HIS A 137 9.69 1.82 -8.40
CA HIS A 137 10.27 2.85 -7.53
C HIS A 137 9.80 2.61 -6.09
N PRO A 138 10.50 1.74 -5.33
CA PRO A 138 10.07 1.35 -3.97
C PRO A 138 10.12 2.50 -2.95
N SER A 139 10.81 3.60 -3.27
CA SER A 139 10.88 4.82 -2.46
C SER A 139 9.76 5.83 -2.71
N ASP A 140 8.97 5.71 -3.77
CA ASP A 140 7.75 6.52 -3.93
C ASP A 140 6.63 5.90 -3.08
N LEU A 141 6.51 6.43 -1.86
CA LEU A 141 5.67 5.90 -0.79
C LEU A 141 4.47 6.82 -0.53
N ILE A 142 3.34 6.21 -0.20
CA ILE A 142 2.11 6.87 0.24
C ILE A 142 1.70 6.37 1.63
N LEU A 143 1.17 7.28 2.46
CA LEU A 143 0.60 6.95 3.75
C LEU A 143 -0.73 6.21 3.58
N ASN A 144 -0.85 5.03 4.18
CA ASN A 144 -2.11 4.30 4.21
C ASN A 144 -3.09 4.93 5.23
N THR A 145 -3.84 5.94 4.80
CA THR A 145 -4.86 6.61 5.62
C THR A 145 -6.09 5.75 5.92
N ALA A 146 -6.15 4.51 5.41
CA ALA A 146 -7.18 3.52 5.75
C ALA A 146 -6.75 2.54 6.86
N GLN A 147 -5.56 2.71 7.45
CA GLN A 147 -5.11 1.91 8.59
C GLN A 147 -6.09 2.03 9.78
N MET A 148 -6.56 0.90 10.29
CA MET A 148 -7.48 0.85 11.45
C MET A 148 -6.79 1.04 12.79
N ARG A 149 -5.57 0.51 12.97
CA ARG A 149 -4.78 0.72 14.19
C ARG A 149 -4.30 2.17 14.23
N ASP A 150 -4.40 2.82 15.38
CA ASP A 150 -4.02 4.23 15.57
C ASP A 150 -4.70 5.20 14.58
N ALA A 151 -5.87 4.82 14.04
CA ALA A 151 -6.63 5.63 13.10
C ALA A 151 -6.90 7.05 13.64
N ALA A 152 -7.10 7.19 14.95
CA ALA A 152 -7.24 8.50 15.61
C ALA A 152 -6.08 9.45 15.32
N HIS A 153 -4.85 8.94 15.17
CA HIS A 153 -3.68 9.74 14.80
C HIS A 153 -3.54 9.84 13.28
N VAL A 154 -3.70 8.73 12.55
CA VAL A 154 -3.54 8.67 11.08
C VAL A 154 -4.57 9.50 10.32
N GLN A 155 -5.81 9.64 10.80
CA GLN A 155 -6.85 10.41 10.10
C GLN A 155 -6.52 11.91 10.00
N HIS A 156 -5.62 12.47 10.81
CA HIS A 156 -5.20 13.88 10.68
C HIS A 156 -4.54 14.20 9.32
N PHE A 157 -3.97 13.20 8.66
CA PHE A 157 -3.33 13.33 7.35
C PHE A 157 -4.28 13.04 6.19
N ARG A 158 -5.55 12.72 6.46
CA ARG A 158 -6.52 12.36 5.42
C ARG A 158 -6.92 13.59 4.59
N ILE A 159 -6.96 13.41 3.28
CA ILE A 159 -7.49 14.42 2.36
C ILE A 159 -9.00 14.52 2.58
N ASN A 160 -9.48 15.74 2.83
CA ASN A 160 -10.91 16.05 2.92
C ASN A 160 -11.55 15.97 1.54
N LEU A 161 -11.97 14.77 1.15
CA LEU A 161 -12.82 14.56 -0.02
C LEU A 161 -14.26 15.00 0.29
N PRO A 162 -14.99 15.61 -0.66
CA PRO A 162 -16.42 15.83 -0.53
C PRO A 162 -17.13 14.50 -0.26
N ILE A 163 -18.06 14.49 0.71
CA ILE A 163 -18.91 13.33 0.94
C ILE A 163 -19.85 13.23 -0.28
N PRO A 164 -19.82 12.13 -1.05
CA PRO A 164 -20.71 11.96 -2.19
C PRO A 164 -22.17 11.91 -1.75
N ASP A 165 -23.10 12.36 -2.59
CA ASP A 165 -24.52 12.05 -2.38
C ASP A 165 -24.71 10.53 -2.46
N ILE A 166 -25.12 9.94 -1.34
CA ILE A 166 -25.27 8.49 -1.19
C ILE A 166 -26.34 7.96 -2.14
N GLU A 167 -27.45 8.68 -2.32
CA GLU A 167 -28.55 8.25 -3.20
C GLU A 167 -28.13 8.34 -4.67
N GLU A 168 -27.38 9.37 -5.06
CA GLU A 168 -26.80 9.47 -6.41
C GLU A 168 -25.81 8.33 -6.68
N VAL A 169 -24.88 8.06 -5.74
CA VAL A 169 -23.88 7.00 -5.88
C VAL A 169 -24.52 5.62 -5.92
N LEU A 170 -25.52 5.34 -5.08
CA LEU A 170 -26.25 4.07 -5.09
C LEU A 170 -27.03 3.90 -6.40
N THR A 171 -27.84 4.89 -6.78
CA THR A 171 -28.66 4.86 -8.00
C THR A 171 -27.79 4.70 -9.24
N GLY A 172 -26.73 5.50 -9.36
CA GLY A 172 -25.77 5.42 -10.46
C GLY A 172 -25.01 4.09 -10.52
N SER A 173 -24.72 3.47 -9.37
CA SER A 173 -24.06 2.16 -9.32
C SER A 173 -24.99 1.02 -9.76
N VAL A 174 -26.26 1.06 -9.32
CA VAL A 174 -27.28 0.09 -9.76
C VAL A 174 -27.51 0.22 -11.27
N ALA A 175 -27.61 1.44 -11.81
CA ALA A 175 -27.75 1.68 -13.25
C ALA A 175 -26.58 1.09 -14.05
N ARG A 176 -25.33 1.39 -13.64
CA ARG A 176 -24.11 0.83 -14.28
C ARG A 176 -24.09 -0.70 -14.31
N GLU A 177 -24.44 -1.35 -13.19
CA GLU A 177 -24.47 -2.81 -13.10
C GLU A 177 -25.57 -3.43 -13.99
N VAL A 178 -26.75 -2.82 -14.04
CA VAL A 178 -27.85 -3.25 -14.92
C VAL A 178 -27.45 -3.13 -16.39
N ASP A 179 -26.84 -2.02 -16.80
CA ASP A 179 -26.46 -1.79 -18.19
C ASP A 179 -25.25 -2.65 -18.62
N ALA A 180 -24.32 -2.95 -17.72
CA ALA A 180 -23.25 -3.93 -17.96
C ALA A 180 -23.82 -5.35 -18.19
N ARG A 181 -24.82 -5.77 -17.41
CA ARG A 181 -25.53 -7.05 -17.60
C ARG A 181 -26.32 -7.11 -18.90
N ARG A 182 -27.01 -6.02 -19.26
CA ARG A 182 -27.72 -5.91 -20.55
C ARG A 182 -26.75 -5.99 -21.73
N SER A 183 -25.66 -5.23 -21.69
CA SER A 183 -24.65 -5.17 -22.75
C SER A 183 -23.96 -6.51 -22.96
N SER A 184 -23.54 -7.18 -21.88
CA SER A 184 -22.93 -8.51 -21.97
C SER A 184 -23.90 -9.60 -22.44
N THR A 185 -25.19 -9.50 -22.10
CA THR A 185 -26.23 -10.40 -22.63
C THR A 185 -26.44 -10.20 -24.13
N ALA A 186 -26.51 -8.93 -24.59
CA ALA A 186 -26.61 -8.61 -26.02
C ALA A 186 -25.38 -9.10 -26.81
N GLN A 187 -24.17 -8.94 -26.27
CA GLN A 187 -22.94 -9.47 -26.88
C GLN A 187 -22.94 -11.01 -26.97
N LYS A 188 -23.42 -11.72 -25.93
CA LYS A 188 -23.59 -13.19 -25.96
C LYS A 188 -24.60 -13.65 -27.01
N ALA A 189 -25.70 -12.91 -27.20
CA ALA A 189 -26.68 -13.21 -28.24
C ALA A 189 -26.09 -13.00 -29.65
N LEU A 190 -25.38 -11.89 -29.86
CA LEU A 190 -24.72 -11.56 -31.14
C LEU A 190 -23.61 -12.55 -31.52
N SER A 191 -22.80 -13.00 -30.56
CA SER A 191 -21.76 -14.01 -30.82
C SER A 191 -22.36 -15.39 -31.08
N SER A 192 -23.43 -15.77 -30.38
CA SER A 192 -24.17 -17.01 -30.65
C SER A 192 -24.78 -17.03 -32.07
N LEU A 193 -25.35 -15.91 -32.52
CA LEU A 193 -25.88 -15.77 -33.88
C LEU A 193 -24.78 -15.89 -34.96
N LYS A 194 -23.60 -15.29 -34.74
CA LYS A 194 -22.45 -15.43 -35.65
C LYS A 194 -21.95 -16.87 -35.73
N ASN A 195 -21.87 -17.58 -34.60
CA ASN A 195 -21.47 -18.99 -34.58
C ASN A 195 -22.50 -19.90 -35.26
N ALA A 196 -23.80 -19.61 -35.13
CA ALA A 196 -24.86 -20.34 -35.84
C ALA A 196 -24.83 -20.11 -37.38
N GLY A 197 -24.39 -18.94 -37.84
CA GLY A 197 -24.32 -18.58 -39.25
C GLY A 197 -23.20 -19.26 -40.06
N LEU A 198 -22.11 -19.68 -39.41
CA LEU A 198 -20.96 -20.31 -40.07
C LEU A 198 -21.10 -21.82 -40.30
N GLY A 199 -22.17 -22.45 -39.82
CA GLY A 199 -22.37 -23.90 -39.86
C GLY A 199 -23.08 -24.48 -41.09
N ARG A 200 -23.40 -23.68 -42.13
CA ARG A 200 -24.21 -24.12 -43.29
C ARG A 200 -23.67 -23.67 -44.66
N HIS A 201 -22.48 -24.11 -45.03
CA HIS A 201 -22.15 -24.36 -46.45
C HIS A 201 -20.92 -25.27 -46.60
N SER A 202 -21.16 -26.56 -46.89
CA SER A 202 -20.43 -27.37 -47.88
C SER A 202 -20.81 -28.84 -47.70
N GLN A 203 -21.84 -29.30 -48.45
CA GLN A 203 -21.94 -30.64 -49.04
C GLN A 203 -23.10 -30.60 -50.07
N ASN A 204 -22.75 -30.62 -51.36
CA ASN A 204 -23.49 -31.29 -52.45
C ASN A 204 -22.94 -30.84 -53.81
N ALA A 205 -22.02 -31.63 -54.36
CA ALA A 205 -21.60 -31.58 -55.75
C ALA A 205 -21.43 -33.03 -56.25
N THR A 206 -22.56 -33.72 -56.40
CA THR A 206 -22.59 -35.07 -56.98
C THR A 206 -23.04 -34.95 -58.43
N SER A 207 -22.17 -35.33 -59.36
CA SER A 207 -22.39 -35.21 -60.79
C SER A 207 -23.43 -36.23 -61.29
N LEU A 208 -24.49 -35.73 -61.93
CA LEU A 208 -25.39 -36.53 -62.75
C LEU A 208 -24.78 -36.68 -64.15
N GLY A 209 -24.46 -37.91 -64.53
CA GLY A 209 -24.13 -38.26 -65.91
C GLY A 209 -25.17 -39.21 -66.48
N THR A 210 -25.76 -38.86 -67.63
CA THR A 210 -26.54 -39.80 -68.44
C THR A 210 -26.37 -39.50 -69.94
N VAL A 211 -25.63 -40.41 -70.59
CA VAL A 211 -25.75 -40.94 -71.97
C VAL A 211 -27.19 -40.81 -72.53
N GLN A 212 -27.54 -40.55 -73.80
CA GLN A 212 -27.05 -40.96 -75.14
C GLN A 212 -27.52 -39.86 -76.18
N ALA A 213 -27.48 -39.93 -77.52
CA ALA A 213 -27.16 -40.95 -78.53
C ALA A 213 -26.78 -40.32 -79.91
N SER A 214 -26.43 -41.20 -80.85
CA SER A 214 -26.55 -41.09 -82.34
C SER A 214 -25.76 -40.01 -83.08
#